data_AF-A0A7R7XTE4-F1
#
_entry.id   AF-A0A7R7XTE4-F1
#
_cell.length_a   1.000
_cell.length_b   1.000
_cell.length_c   1.000
_cell.angle_alpha   90.00
_cell.angle_beta   90.00
_cell.angle_gamma   90.00
#
_symmetry.space_group_name_H-M   'P 1'
#
loop_
_entity.id
_entity.type
_entity.pdbx_description
1 polymer ?
#
loop_
_entity_poly.entity_id
_entity_poly.type
_entity_poly.pdbx_seq_one_letter_code
_entity_poly.pdbx_strand_id
1 'polypeptide(L)'
;MAAKSRILILTVVLFASALTLLREIHEMWKISHIFSRRRVQWQEIASQKREANMAKIRPEWLLEPQVLEDGRSRRTIVGDYMEGLLDTKSRYVTDMDVPELVARMESGTLSAVEVVTAFCKRAAYAHQLSNILLEIRFDEAIERARELDDYFKEHKRLVGPLHGIPLTLKDQFHIKGLDTSMGFIGWIGTFEGEMGTGKSRNAESELVREFHILGAVPIGKVSHTWLRHLPNKQQLKEVRRNRPRSCRVFGYAEGKLIQLQFS
;
A
#
# COMPACT_ATOMS: atom_id res chain seq x y z
N MET A 1 41.28 66.61 -21.95
CA MET A 1 41.56 65.43 -21.10
C MET A 1 40.33 64.92 -20.34
N ALA A 2 39.45 65.79 -19.80
CA ALA A 2 38.27 65.40 -19.03
C ALA A 2 37.25 64.49 -19.76
N ALA A 3 37.02 64.69 -21.06
CA ALA A 3 36.05 63.88 -21.83
C ALA A 3 36.50 62.42 -22.01
N LYS A 4 37.79 62.18 -22.29
CA LYS A 4 38.36 60.83 -22.43
C LYS A 4 38.31 60.05 -21.11
N SER A 5 38.56 60.74 -19.98
CA SER A 5 38.44 60.15 -18.65
C SER A 5 36.99 59.79 -18.28
N ARG A 6 36.02 60.64 -18.62
CA ARG A 6 34.59 60.35 -18.42
C ARG A 6 34.09 59.16 -19.24
N ILE A 7 34.53 59.06 -20.51
CA ILE A 7 34.21 57.92 -21.37
C ILE A 7 34.80 56.63 -20.80
N LEU A 8 36.05 56.66 -20.35
CA LEU A 8 36.70 55.49 -19.74
C LEU A 8 35.95 55.02 -18.47
N ILE A 9 35.57 55.93 -17.59
CA ILE A 9 34.80 55.61 -16.38
C ILE A 9 33.43 55.00 -16.74
N LEU A 10 32.71 55.60 -17.69
CA LEU A 10 31.42 55.06 -18.17
C LEU A 10 31.57 53.66 -18.76
N THR A 11 32.61 53.39 -19.55
CA THR A 11 32.85 52.06 -20.12
C THR A 11 33.15 51.01 -19.05
N VAL A 12 33.92 51.36 -18.01
CA VAL A 12 34.24 50.44 -16.91
C VAL A 12 33.01 50.13 -16.07
N VAL A 13 32.17 51.13 -15.77
CA VAL A 13 30.92 50.93 -15.01
C VAL A 13 29.92 50.07 -15.78
N LEU A 14 29.77 50.30 -17.09
CA LEU A 14 28.92 49.48 -17.95
C LEU A 14 29.43 48.04 -18.04
N PHE A 15 30.75 47.84 -18.14
CA PHE A 15 31.35 46.51 -18.19
C PHE A 15 31.18 45.74 -16.87
N ALA A 16 31.36 46.40 -15.72
CA ALA A 16 31.13 45.79 -14.40
C ALA A 16 29.66 45.42 -14.17
N SER A 17 28.73 46.25 -14.66
CA SER A 17 27.29 45.97 -14.62
C SER A 17 26.90 44.80 -15.54
N ALA A 18 27.52 44.70 -16.72
CA ALA A 18 27.33 43.57 -17.61
C ALA A 18 27.87 42.26 -17.03
N LEU A 19 29.03 42.28 -16.36
CA LEU A 19 29.60 41.10 -15.70
C LEU A 19 28.73 40.59 -14.55
N THR A 20 28.17 41.49 -13.76
CA THR A 20 27.26 41.13 -12.65
C THR A 20 25.95 40.53 -13.17
N LEU A 21 25.37 41.12 -14.22
CA LEU A 21 24.21 40.52 -14.91
C LEU A 21 24.52 39.14 -15.50
N LEU A 22 25.67 38.96 -16.14
CA LEU A 22 26.09 37.66 -16.69
C LEU A 22 26.28 36.61 -15.60
N ARG A 23 26.80 37.00 -14.43
CA ARG A 23 26.95 36.12 -13.26
C ARG A 23 25.59 35.71 -12.69
N GLU A 24 24.67 36.66 -12.53
CA GLU A 24 23.29 36.40 -12.09
C GLU A 24 22.55 35.47 -13.07
N ILE A 25 22.68 35.71 -14.38
CA ILE A 25 22.08 34.86 -15.42
C ILE A 25 22.68 33.44 -15.40
N HIS A 26 23.99 33.31 -15.15
CA HIS A 26 24.63 32.01 -15.02
C HIS A 26 24.14 31.23 -13.79
N GLU A 27 23.95 31.90 -12.66
CA GLU A 27 23.36 31.29 -11.45
C GLU A 27 21.87 30.97 -11.65
N MET A 28 21.10 31.83 -12.32
CA MET A 28 19.73 31.52 -12.75
C MET A 28 19.69 30.32 -13.69
N TRP A 29 20.68 30.15 -14.56
CA TRP A 29 20.76 29.00 -15.45
C TRP A 29 21.07 27.70 -14.69
N LYS A 30 22.00 27.73 -13.71
CA LYS A 30 22.19 26.62 -12.76
C LYS A 30 20.91 26.24 -12.02
N ILE A 31 20.17 27.24 -11.54
CA ILE A 31 18.89 27.04 -10.85
C ILE A 31 17.83 26.51 -11.81
N SER A 32 17.82 26.97 -13.07
CA SER A 32 16.92 26.47 -14.11
C SER A 32 17.15 24.98 -14.39
N HIS A 33 18.39 24.49 -14.31
CA HIS A 33 18.70 23.07 -14.44
C HIS A 33 18.28 22.24 -13.21
N ILE A 34 18.16 22.86 -12.03
CA ILE A 34 17.53 22.26 -10.84
C ILE A 34 16.01 22.13 -11.06
N PHE A 35 15.37 23.15 -11.62
CA PHE A 35 13.93 23.13 -11.91
C PHE A 35 13.54 22.38 -13.20
N SER A 36 14.45 22.22 -14.16
CA SER A 36 14.20 21.52 -15.43
C SER A 36 14.33 20.00 -15.31
N ARG A 37 14.95 19.48 -14.24
CA ARG A 37 15.28 18.05 -14.12
C ARG A 37 14.18 17.12 -13.61
N ARG A 38 12.95 17.58 -13.37
CA ARG A 38 11.82 16.67 -13.10
C ARG A 38 10.51 17.21 -13.66
N ARG A 39 10.25 16.93 -14.94
CA ARG A 39 8.88 16.68 -15.40
C ARG A 39 8.71 15.20 -15.72
N VAL A 40 9.01 14.31 -14.77
CA VAL A 40 8.26 13.05 -14.80
C VAL A 40 6.86 13.46 -14.39
N GLN A 41 5.91 13.37 -15.32
CA GLN A 41 4.52 13.70 -15.02
C GLN A 41 4.08 12.79 -13.88
N TRP A 42 3.53 13.35 -12.81
CA TRP A 42 3.07 12.54 -11.65
C TRP A 42 2.07 11.47 -12.10
N GLN A 43 1.37 11.70 -13.21
CA GLN A 43 0.49 10.77 -13.90
C GLN A 43 1.22 9.49 -14.34
N GLU A 44 2.44 9.64 -14.86
CA GLU A 44 3.27 8.54 -15.31
C GLU A 44 3.76 7.71 -14.12
N ILE A 45 4.27 8.36 -13.06
CA ILE A 45 4.67 7.68 -11.82
C ILE A 45 3.49 6.91 -11.22
N ALA A 46 2.31 7.55 -11.18
CA ALA A 46 1.10 6.91 -10.68
C ALA A 46 0.66 5.74 -11.58
N SER A 47 0.77 5.84 -12.90
CA SER A 47 0.44 4.74 -13.82
C SER A 47 1.37 3.57 -13.64
N GLN A 48 2.68 3.83 -13.67
CA GLN A 48 3.72 2.82 -13.44
C GLN A 48 3.52 2.12 -12.09
N LYS A 49 3.16 2.86 -11.04
CA LYS A 49 2.89 2.27 -9.73
C LYS A 49 1.64 1.38 -9.71
N ARG A 50 0.54 1.82 -10.36
CA ARG A 50 -0.67 1.00 -10.49
C ARG A 50 -0.41 -0.26 -11.30
N GLU A 51 0.28 -0.15 -12.43
CA GLU A 51 0.68 -1.28 -13.28
C GLU A 51 1.58 -2.25 -12.51
N ALA A 52 2.58 -1.75 -11.78
CA ALA A 52 3.46 -2.57 -10.96
C ALA A 52 2.71 -3.31 -9.83
N ASN A 53 1.67 -2.71 -9.26
CA ASN A 53 0.81 -3.40 -8.28
C ASN A 53 -0.10 -4.44 -8.93
N MET A 54 -0.74 -4.08 -10.05
CA MET A 54 -1.60 -4.99 -10.80
C MET A 54 -0.84 -6.21 -11.32
N ALA A 55 0.42 -6.04 -11.73
CA ALA A 55 1.31 -7.13 -12.16
C ALA A 55 1.64 -8.13 -11.04
N LYS A 56 1.42 -7.78 -9.76
CA LYS A 56 1.57 -8.69 -8.62
C LYS A 56 0.31 -9.51 -8.34
N ILE A 57 -0.78 -9.26 -9.05
CA ILE A 57 -1.96 -10.13 -9.01
C ILE A 57 -1.71 -11.29 -9.95
N ARG A 58 -1.94 -12.50 -9.45
CA ARG A 58 -1.78 -13.70 -10.27
C ARG A 58 -2.78 -13.73 -11.42
N PRO A 59 -2.40 -14.19 -12.63
CA PRO A 59 -3.29 -14.23 -13.78
C PRO A 59 -4.62 -14.95 -13.51
N GLU A 60 -4.61 -16.02 -12.72
CA GLU A 60 -5.81 -16.78 -12.32
C GLU A 60 -6.78 -16.01 -11.41
N TRP A 61 -6.34 -14.86 -10.86
CA TRP A 61 -7.17 -13.97 -10.04
C TRP A 61 -7.56 -12.69 -10.78
N LEU A 62 -7.31 -12.59 -12.08
CA LEU A 62 -7.79 -11.46 -12.87
C LEU A 62 -9.28 -11.65 -13.17
N LEU A 63 -10.06 -10.60 -12.89
CA LEU A 63 -11.49 -10.58 -13.18
C LEU A 63 -11.73 -10.27 -14.65
N GLU A 64 -12.77 -10.88 -15.21
CA GLU A 64 -13.20 -10.59 -16.57
C GLU A 64 -13.67 -9.12 -16.71
N PRO A 65 -13.48 -8.49 -17.88
CA PRO A 65 -13.90 -7.11 -18.10
C PRO A 65 -15.38 -6.85 -17.77
N GLN A 66 -16.27 -7.79 -18.06
CA GLN A 66 -17.70 -7.69 -17.75
C GLN A 66 -17.96 -7.60 -16.24
N VAL A 67 -17.26 -8.40 -15.44
CA VAL A 67 -17.35 -8.37 -13.96
C VAL A 67 -16.86 -7.03 -13.40
N LEU A 68 -15.85 -6.44 -14.04
CA LEU A 68 -15.34 -5.11 -13.66
C LEU A 68 -16.36 -4.00 -13.98
N GLU A 69 -17.00 -4.06 -15.14
CA GLU A 69 -18.05 -3.12 -15.54
C GLU A 69 -19.28 -3.22 -14.62
N ASP A 70 -19.73 -4.44 -14.36
CA ASP A 70 -20.80 -4.73 -13.41
C ASP A 70 -20.45 -4.19 -12.01
N GLY A 71 -19.22 -4.44 -11.55
CA GLY A 71 -18.72 -3.94 -10.28
C GLY A 71 -18.78 -2.42 -10.16
N ARG A 72 -18.42 -1.69 -11.23
CA ARG A 72 -18.46 -0.22 -11.26
C ARG A 72 -19.88 0.35 -11.23
N SER A 73 -20.85 -0.38 -11.76
CA SER A 73 -22.26 0.03 -11.75
C SER A 73 -22.95 -0.15 -10.38
N ARG A 74 -22.36 -0.97 -9.50
CA ARG A 74 -22.95 -1.32 -8.21
C ARG A 74 -22.61 -0.29 -7.14
N ARG A 75 -23.59 -0.03 -6.27
CA ARG A 75 -23.39 0.81 -5.07
C ARG A 75 -22.52 0.14 -4.01
N THR A 76 -22.58 -1.20 -3.94
CA THR A 76 -21.77 -2.02 -3.04
C THR A 76 -21.25 -3.23 -3.81
N ILE A 77 -19.95 -3.46 -3.70
CA ILE A 77 -19.29 -4.69 -4.18
C ILE A 77 -19.18 -5.75 -3.08
N VAL A 78 -19.57 -5.36 -1.86
CA VAL A 78 -19.55 -6.17 -0.65
C VAL A 78 -20.85 -6.98 -0.55
N GLY A 79 -20.80 -8.17 0.03
CA GLY A 79 -21.91 -9.11 0.20
C GLY A 79 -21.97 -10.15 -0.91
N ASP A 80 -23.19 -10.53 -1.29
CA ASP A 80 -23.48 -11.60 -2.25
C ASP A 80 -22.72 -11.48 -3.58
N TYR A 81 -22.40 -10.25 -4.00
CA TYR A 81 -21.62 -10.04 -5.20
C TYR A 81 -20.19 -10.59 -5.07
N MET A 82 -19.45 -10.20 -4.02
CA MET A 82 -18.11 -10.73 -3.77
C MET A 82 -18.15 -12.23 -3.50
N GLU A 83 -19.13 -12.69 -2.72
CA GLU A 83 -19.28 -14.12 -2.40
C GLU A 83 -19.64 -14.98 -3.61
N GLY A 84 -20.27 -14.40 -4.63
CA GLY A 84 -20.54 -15.06 -5.91
C GLY A 84 -19.32 -15.17 -6.83
N LEU A 85 -18.29 -14.35 -6.61
CA LEU A 85 -17.03 -14.39 -7.39
C LEU A 85 -16.02 -15.40 -6.84
N LEU A 86 -16.13 -15.75 -5.57
CA LEU A 86 -15.20 -16.66 -4.89
C LEU A 86 -15.59 -18.12 -5.15
N ASP A 87 -14.57 -18.98 -5.27
CA ASP A 87 -14.80 -20.42 -5.25
C ASP A 87 -15.21 -20.88 -3.84
N THR A 88 -15.86 -22.03 -3.77
CA THR A 88 -16.39 -22.61 -2.52
C THR A 88 -15.35 -22.70 -1.42
N LYS A 89 -14.10 -23.04 -1.75
CA LYS A 89 -13.02 -23.18 -0.76
C LYS A 89 -12.59 -21.82 -0.23
N SER A 90 -12.34 -20.86 -1.12
CA SER A 90 -11.94 -19.51 -0.71
C SER A 90 -13.02 -18.87 0.15
N ARG A 91 -14.29 -19.00 -0.23
CA ARG A 91 -15.43 -18.52 0.56
C ARG A 91 -15.50 -19.19 1.93
N TYR A 92 -15.44 -20.52 1.98
CA TYR A 92 -15.45 -21.27 3.23
C TYR A 92 -14.36 -20.80 4.20
N VAL A 93 -13.12 -20.69 3.71
CA VAL A 93 -11.97 -20.26 4.51
C VAL A 93 -12.14 -18.84 5.04
N THR A 94 -12.57 -17.94 4.17
CA THR A 94 -12.57 -16.52 4.48
C THR A 94 -13.85 -16.05 5.19
N ASP A 95 -14.82 -16.94 5.38
CA ASP A 95 -16.02 -16.74 6.22
C ASP A 95 -15.79 -17.11 7.70
N MET A 96 -14.72 -17.85 8.01
CA MET A 96 -14.33 -18.20 9.39
C MET A 96 -13.75 -17.01 10.15
N ASP A 97 -13.92 -17.02 11.47
CA ASP A 97 -13.27 -16.04 12.34
C ASP A 97 -11.81 -16.40 12.63
N VAL A 98 -11.05 -15.45 13.18
CA VAL A 98 -9.61 -15.63 13.44
C VAL A 98 -9.34 -16.79 14.42
N PRO A 99 -10.02 -16.89 15.57
CA PRO A 99 -9.83 -18.02 16.48
C PRO A 99 -10.11 -19.38 15.81
N GLU A 100 -11.16 -19.49 14.99
CA GLU A 100 -11.46 -20.72 14.26
C GLU A 100 -10.35 -21.04 13.25
N LEU A 101 -9.87 -20.08 12.47
CA LEU A 101 -8.77 -20.29 11.53
C LEU A 101 -7.51 -20.82 12.23
N VAL A 102 -7.13 -20.21 13.36
CA VAL A 102 -5.98 -20.67 14.15
C VAL A 102 -6.20 -22.09 14.67
N ALA A 103 -7.39 -22.40 15.21
CA ALA A 103 -7.71 -23.74 15.72
C ALA A 103 -7.67 -24.81 14.61
N ARG A 104 -8.14 -24.48 13.40
CA ARG A 104 -8.12 -25.38 12.23
C ARG A 104 -6.70 -25.65 11.74
N MET A 105 -5.81 -24.66 11.82
CA MET A 105 -4.39 -24.82 11.52
C MET A 105 -3.68 -25.62 12.62
N GLU A 106 -4.01 -25.39 13.89
CA GLU A 106 -3.49 -26.17 15.01
C GLU A 106 -3.86 -27.65 14.92
N SER A 107 -5.08 -27.96 14.49
CA SER A 107 -5.53 -29.34 14.26
C SER A 107 -5.02 -29.94 12.95
N GLY A 108 -4.31 -29.16 12.11
CA GLY A 108 -3.82 -29.58 10.80
C GLY A 108 -4.92 -29.81 9.74
N THR A 109 -6.14 -29.33 9.98
CA THR A 109 -7.26 -29.43 9.02
C THR A 109 -7.21 -28.37 7.92
N LEU A 110 -6.56 -27.25 8.20
CA LEU A 110 -6.21 -26.23 7.22
C LEU A 110 -4.71 -25.95 7.30
N SER A 111 -4.12 -25.59 6.17
CA SER A 111 -2.75 -25.09 6.11
C SER A 111 -2.73 -23.55 6.06
N ALA A 112 -1.64 -22.94 6.54
CA ALA A 112 -1.43 -21.50 6.45
C ALA A 112 -1.45 -21.04 4.98
N VAL A 113 -0.89 -21.84 4.05
CA VAL A 113 -0.97 -21.55 2.61
C VAL A 113 -2.42 -21.49 2.12
N GLU A 114 -3.28 -22.40 2.55
CA GLU A 114 -4.70 -22.38 2.17
C GLU A 114 -5.41 -21.12 2.67
N VAL A 115 -5.15 -20.76 3.92
CA VAL A 115 -5.70 -19.54 4.55
C VAL A 115 -5.22 -18.29 3.81
N VAL A 116 -3.90 -18.10 3.71
CA VAL A 116 -3.32 -16.90 3.10
C VAL A 116 -3.74 -16.78 1.62
N THR A 117 -3.75 -17.88 0.86
CA THR A 117 -4.14 -17.86 -0.55
C THR A 117 -5.59 -17.41 -0.73
N ALA A 118 -6.52 -17.90 0.09
CA ALA A 118 -7.93 -17.53 0.01
C ALA A 118 -8.15 -16.03 0.29
N PHE A 119 -7.46 -15.48 1.30
CA PHE A 119 -7.52 -14.05 1.61
C PHE A 119 -6.83 -13.19 0.54
N CYS A 120 -5.69 -13.62 -0.01
CA CYS A 120 -5.02 -12.95 -1.13
C CYS A 120 -5.94 -12.88 -2.36
N LYS A 121 -6.63 -13.97 -2.69
CA LYS A 121 -7.60 -14.01 -3.80
C LYS A 121 -8.75 -13.02 -3.58
N ARG A 122 -9.38 -13.04 -2.40
CA ARG A 122 -10.44 -12.07 -2.05
C ARG A 122 -9.92 -10.63 -2.10
N ALA A 123 -8.72 -10.37 -1.59
CA ALA A 123 -8.08 -9.05 -1.64
C ALA A 123 -7.79 -8.59 -3.08
N ALA A 124 -7.37 -9.50 -3.96
CA ALA A 124 -7.15 -9.24 -5.38
C ALA A 124 -8.45 -8.82 -6.10
N TYR A 125 -9.56 -9.53 -5.86
CA TYR A 125 -10.86 -9.18 -6.42
C TYR A 125 -11.36 -7.84 -5.88
N ALA A 126 -11.28 -7.64 -4.57
CA ALA A 126 -11.64 -6.36 -3.95
C ALA A 126 -10.82 -5.20 -4.53
N HIS A 127 -9.51 -5.39 -4.72
CA HIS A 127 -8.64 -4.37 -5.30
C HIS A 127 -9.02 -4.04 -6.75
N GLN A 128 -9.27 -5.04 -7.59
CA GLN A 128 -9.68 -4.80 -8.98
C GLN A 128 -11.01 -4.06 -9.10
N LEU A 129 -11.93 -4.28 -8.16
CA LEU A 129 -13.24 -3.64 -8.14
C LEU A 129 -13.24 -2.24 -7.50
N SER A 130 -12.32 -1.96 -6.57
CA SER A 130 -12.38 -0.74 -5.73
C SER A 130 -11.07 0.01 -5.50
N ASN A 131 -9.96 -0.45 -6.06
CA ASN A 131 -8.62 0.16 -5.95
C ASN A 131 -8.16 0.41 -4.49
N ILE A 132 -8.40 -0.55 -3.58
CA ILE A 132 -8.14 -0.38 -2.13
C ILE A 132 -6.68 -0.53 -1.69
N LEU A 133 -5.89 -1.38 -2.36
CA LEU A 133 -4.49 -1.66 -2.02
C LEU A 133 -3.56 -0.62 -2.66
N LEU A 134 -2.62 -0.10 -1.88
CA LEU A 134 -1.49 0.71 -2.35
C LEU A 134 -0.24 -0.12 -2.60
N GLU A 135 -0.09 -1.25 -1.90
CA GLU A 135 0.96 -2.23 -2.14
C GLU A 135 0.38 -3.63 -2.05
N ILE A 136 0.74 -4.48 -3.01
CA ILE A 136 0.42 -5.91 -3.01
C ILE A 136 1.68 -6.69 -2.67
N ARG A 137 1.53 -7.77 -1.88
CA ARG A 137 2.60 -8.65 -1.39
C ARG A 137 2.17 -10.14 -1.36
N PHE A 138 1.39 -10.56 -2.35
CA PHE A 138 0.74 -11.89 -2.31
C PHE A 138 1.73 -13.05 -2.42
N ASP A 139 2.74 -12.95 -3.28
CA ASP A 139 3.68 -14.06 -3.48
C ASP A 139 4.59 -14.26 -2.27
N GLU A 140 5.12 -13.17 -1.70
CA GLU A 140 5.93 -13.26 -0.48
C GLU A 140 5.08 -13.65 0.73
N ALA A 141 3.79 -13.28 0.76
CA ALA A 141 2.87 -13.75 1.79
C ALA A 141 2.62 -15.26 1.69
N ILE A 142 2.44 -15.79 0.48
CA ILE A 142 2.28 -17.23 0.26
C ILE A 142 3.56 -17.98 0.58
N GLU A 143 4.74 -17.43 0.25
CA GLU A 143 6.02 -18.01 0.66
C GLU A 143 6.14 -18.07 2.18
N ARG A 144 5.83 -16.98 2.88
CA ARG A 144 5.81 -16.97 4.34
C ARG A 144 4.83 -18.00 4.91
N ALA A 145 3.69 -18.21 4.27
CA ALA A 145 2.73 -19.23 4.67
C ALA A 145 3.29 -20.64 4.53
N ARG A 146 4.11 -20.93 3.49
CA ARG A 146 4.80 -22.21 3.34
C ARG A 146 5.80 -22.45 4.47
N GLU A 147 6.59 -21.44 4.83
CA GLU A 147 7.52 -21.53 5.96
C GLU A 147 6.81 -21.87 7.28
N LEU A 148 5.60 -21.32 7.48
CA LEU A 148 4.77 -21.59 8.64
C LEU A 148 4.23 -23.03 8.63
N ASP A 149 3.78 -23.51 7.48
CA ASP A 149 3.34 -24.90 7.29
C ASP A 149 4.50 -25.90 7.51
N ASP A 150 5.70 -25.60 7.00
CA ASP A 150 6.90 -26.41 7.20
C ASP A 150 7.31 -26.46 8.67
N TYR A 151 7.28 -25.30 9.36
CA TYR A 151 7.51 -25.23 10.80
C TYR A 151 6.52 -26.11 11.56
N PHE A 152 5.23 -26.03 11.24
CA PHE A 152 4.19 -26.84 11.88
C PHE A 152 4.39 -28.32 11.61
N LYS A 153 4.78 -28.70 10.39
CA LYS A 153 5.05 -30.08 10.00
C LYS A 153 6.18 -30.69 10.83
N GLU A 154 7.26 -29.93 11.04
CA GLU A 154 8.45 -30.35 11.81
C GLU A 154 8.19 -30.35 13.32
N HIS A 155 7.61 -29.28 13.86
CA HIS A 155 7.52 -29.07 15.30
C HIS A 155 6.18 -29.49 15.92
N LYS A 156 5.16 -29.76 15.11
CA LYS A 156 3.79 -30.08 15.54
C LYS A 156 3.17 -29.05 16.47
N ARG A 157 3.57 -27.78 16.31
CA ARG A 157 3.04 -26.64 17.07
C ARG A 157 3.04 -25.38 16.21
N LEU A 158 2.14 -24.45 16.54
CA LEU A 158 2.10 -23.14 15.91
C LEU A 158 3.30 -22.28 16.36
N VAL A 159 3.73 -21.37 15.47
CA VAL A 159 4.77 -20.37 15.78
C VAL A 159 4.30 -19.38 16.85
N GLY A 160 3.03 -19.02 16.83
CA GLY A 160 2.44 -18.03 17.72
C GLY A 160 0.93 -17.91 17.56
N PRO A 161 0.28 -17.00 18.31
CA PRO A 161 -1.18 -16.89 18.35
C PRO A 161 -1.79 -16.34 17.05
N LEU A 162 -0.99 -15.79 16.14
CA LEU A 162 -1.43 -15.30 14.83
C LEU A 162 -0.85 -16.14 13.69
N HIS A 163 -0.43 -17.38 13.96
CA HIS A 163 0.16 -18.27 12.96
C HIS A 163 -0.72 -18.38 11.71
N GLY A 164 -0.16 -17.99 10.56
CA GLY A 164 -0.82 -18.11 9.26
C GLY A 164 -1.93 -17.09 9.02
N ILE A 165 -2.12 -16.12 9.92
CA ILE A 165 -3.23 -15.16 9.82
C ILE A 165 -2.88 -14.01 8.85
N PRO A 166 -3.60 -13.88 7.72
CA PRO A 166 -3.34 -12.85 6.73
C PRO A 166 -3.89 -11.50 7.21
N LEU A 167 -3.10 -10.44 7.08
CA LEU A 167 -3.53 -9.09 7.45
C LEU A 167 -3.05 -8.03 6.47
N THR A 168 -3.78 -6.91 6.43
CA THR A 168 -3.33 -5.71 5.73
C THR A 168 -3.00 -4.62 6.73
N LEU A 169 -2.02 -3.80 6.38
CA LEU A 169 -1.60 -2.68 7.20
C LEU A 169 -1.88 -1.37 6.51
N LYS A 170 -2.15 -0.35 7.31
CA LYS A 170 -2.24 1.01 6.79
C LYS A 170 -0.90 1.43 6.21
N ASP A 171 -0.93 2.23 5.14
CA ASP A 171 0.28 2.61 4.41
C ASP A 171 1.31 3.39 5.26
N GLN A 172 0.93 3.88 6.44
CA GLN A 172 1.83 4.54 7.41
C GLN A 172 2.90 3.61 8.01
N PHE A 173 2.70 2.29 8.00
CA PHE A 173 3.66 1.34 8.57
C PHE A 173 4.67 0.92 7.51
N HIS A 174 5.95 0.90 7.86
CA HIS A 174 6.99 0.40 6.95
C HIS A 174 7.02 -1.12 6.99
N ILE A 175 6.87 -1.74 5.81
CA ILE A 175 7.05 -3.17 5.62
C ILE A 175 8.23 -3.33 4.67
N LYS A 176 9.26 -4.06 5.10
CA LYS A 176 10.46 -4.28 4.29
C LYS A 176 10.09 -4.90 2.94
N GLY A 177 10.62 -4.37 1.86
CA GLY A 177 10.34 -4.74 0.47
C GLY A 177 9.21 -3.92 -0.20
N LEU A 178 8.42 -3.16 0.56
CA LEU A 178 7.31 -2.36 0.02
C LEU A 178 7.55 -0.87 0.17
N ASP A 179 6.95 -0.08 -0.72
CA ASP A 179 6.95 1.38 -0.57
C ASP A 179 6.03 1.82 0.58
N THR A 180 6.30 3.01 1.10
CA THR A 180 5.45 3.70 2.06
C THR A 180 5.21 5.10 1.53
N SER A 181 4.14 5.25 0.74
CA SER A 181 3.86 6.48 0.00
C SER A 181 2.92 7.42 0.74
N MET A 182 2.14 6.89 1.69
CA MET A 182 0.95 7.51 2.29
C MET A 182 -0.04 8.08 1.26
N GLY A 183 -0.03 7.58 0.03
CA GLY A 183 -0.83 8.11 -1.08
C GLY A 183 -0.22 9.33 -1.78
N PHE A 184 0.98 9.78 -1.39
CA PHE A 184 1.72 10.84 -2.07
C PHE A 184 2.57 10.28 -3.20
N ILE A 185 2.31 10.75 -4.42
CA ILE A 185 3.07 10.32 -5.62
C ILE A 185 4.56 10.66 -5.49
N GLY A 186 4.87 11.83 -4.92
CA GLY A 186 6.24 12.25 -4.69
C GLY A 186 7.03 11.37 -3.71
N TRP A 187 6.35 10.51 -2.95
CA TRP A 187 6.97 9.60 -2.00
C TRP A 187 7.24 8.21 -2.57
N ILE A 188 6.72 7.90 -3.76
CA ILE A 188 6.95 6.60 -4.43
C ILE A 188 8.45 6.42 -4.70
N GLY A 189 9.00 5.29 -4.25
CA GLY A 189 10.43 4.98 -4.36
C GLY A 189 11.34 5.76 -3.41
N THR A 190 10.78 6.59 -2.52
CA THR A 190 11.53 7.40 -1.54
C THR A 190 11.33 6.85 -0.12
N PHE A 191 12.13 7.36 0.83
CA PHE A 191 11.81 7.22 2.24
C PHE A 191 11.24 8.56 2.74
N GLU A 192 9.92 8.63 2.92
CA GLU A 192 9.24 9.84 3.43
C GLU A 192 9.50 11.12 2.60
N GLY A 193 9.70 10.97 1.29
CA GLY A 193 10.03 12.07 0.36
C GLY A 193 11.52 12.28 0.13
N GLU A 194 12.38 11.62 0.90
CA GLU A 194 13.84 11.72 0.78
C GLU A 194 14.42 10.59 -0.08
N MET A 195 15.26 10.97 -1.05
CA MET A 195 15.99 10.05 -1.92
C MET A 195 17.37 9.72 -1.34
N GLY A 196 17.89 8.52 -1.63
CA GLY A 196 19.29 8.17 -1.29
C GLY A 196 19.56 7.88 0.18
N THR A 197 18.52 7.77 1.01
CA THR A 197 18.65 7.47 2.45
C THR A 197 19.08 6.02 2.75
N GLY A 198 19.03 5.13 1.76
CA GLY A 198 19.22 3.68 1.95
C GLY A 198 18.08 2.97 2.69
N LYS A 199 17.10 3.71 3.23
CA LYS A 199 15.98 3.19 4.02
C LYS A 199 14.74 2.87 3.18
N SER A 200 14.64 3.39 1.96
CA SER A 200 13.53 3.11 1.03
C SER A 200 13.38 1.60 0.84
N ARG A 201 12.20 1.06 1.13
CA ARG A 201 11.88 -0.39 1.14
C ARG A 201 12.74 -1.26 2.07
N ASN A 202 13.66 -0.69 2.84
CA ASN A 202 14.53 -1.45 3.74
C ASN A 202 14.15 -1.30 5.21
N ALA A 203 13.40 -0.25 5.54
CA ALA A 203 12.89 -0.03 6.89
C ALA A 203 11.70 -0.97 7.19
N GLU A 204 11.59 -1.36 8.46
CA GLU A 204 10.49 -2.14 9.00
C GLU A 204 10.04 -1.51 10.32
N SER A 205 8.73 -1.30 10.47
CA SER A 205 8.18 -0.79 11.73
C SER A 205 8.15 -1.90 12.80
N GLU A 206 8.36 -1.53 14.06
CA GLU A 206 8.39 -2.46 15.19
C GLU A 206 7.10 -3.28 15.28
N LEU A 207 5.96 -2.65 15.05
CA LEU A 207 4.67 -3.35 15.03
C LEU A 207 4.60 -4.47 13.97
N VAL A 208 5.22 -4.27 12.80
CA VAL A 208 5.27 -5.27 11.73
C VAL A 208 6.15 -6.43 12.15
N ARG A 209 7.28 -6.14 12.82
CA ARG A 209 8.14 -7.15 13.41
C ARG A 209 7.40 -8.00 14.46
N GLU A 210 6.64 -7.38 15.35
CA GLU A 210 5.83 -8.10 16.34
C GLU A 210 4.80 -9.01 15.66
N PHE A 211 4.12 -8.55 14.60
CA PHE A 211 3.22 -9.40 13.82
C PHE A 211 3.93 -10.61 13.23
N HIS A 212 5.13 -10.44 12.67
CA HIS A 212 5.92 -11.55 12.15
C HIS A 212 6.31 -12.56 13.23
N ILE A 213 6.71 -12.08 14.43
CA ILE A 213 7.03 -12.93 15.59
C ILE A 213 5.80 -13.74 16.03
N LEU A 214 4.62 -13.12 16.06
CA LEU A 214 3.37 -13.79 16.40
C LEU A 214 2.86 -14.76 15.32
N GLY A 215 3.51 -14.80 14.15
CA GLY A 215 3.20 -15.69 13.04
C GLY A 215 2.21 -15.12 12.01
N ALA A 216 1.86 -13.84 12.11
CA ALA A 216 0.96 -13.20 11.15
C ALA A 216 1.65 -12.94 9.80
N VAL A 217 0.82 -12.82 8.76
CA VAL A 217 1.28 -12.72 7.37
C VAL A 217 0.73 -11.44 6.73
N PRO A 218 1.53 -10.36 6.66
CA PRO A 218 1.15 -9.15 5.93
C PRO A 218 1.02 -9.41 4.42
N ILE A 219 -0.18 -9.22 3.86
CA ILE A 219 -0.48 -9.49 2.44
C ILE A 219 -0.44 -8.23 1.56
N GLY A 220 -0.42 -7.05 2.17
CA GLY A 220 -0.41 -5.78 1.46
C GLY A 220 -0.66 -4.56 2.34
N LYS A 221 -0.67 -3.39 1.70
CA LYS A 221 -0.91 -2.10 2.35
C LYS A 221 -2.13 -1.41 1.76
N VAL A 222 -2.90 -0.74 2.61
CA VAL A 222 -4.15 -0.03 2.24
C VAL A 222 -4.06 1.48 2.48
N SER A 223 -4.79 2.25 1.69
CA SER A 223 -4.87 3.71 1.82
C SER A 223 -5.67 4.18 3.05
N HIS A 224 -5.40 5.41 3.49
CA HIS A 224 -6.02 6.07 4.65
C HIS A 224 -7.51 6.46 4.41
N THR A 225 -7.94 6.58 3.16
CA THR A 225 -8.94 7.59 2.78
C THR A 225 -10.41 7.20 2.93
N TRP A 226 -10.77 5.97 3.27
CA TRP A 226 -12.19 5.58 3.36
C TRP A 226 -12.89 6.02 4.65
N LEU A 227 -12.17 6.47 5.68
CA LEU A 227 -12.78 6.81 6.98
C LEU A 227 -13.37 8.23 7.08
N ARG A 228 -13.14 9.12 6.11
CA ARG A 228 -13.54 10.55 6.24
C ARG A 228 -14.73 10.99 5.38
N HIS A 229 -15.20 10.20 4.42
CA HIS A 229 -16.28 10.59 3.50
C HIS A 229 -17.53 9.69 3.64
N LEU A 230 -18.00 9.47 4.87
CA LEU A 230 -19.39 9.00 5.08
C LEU A 230 -20.28 10.24 5.27
N PRO A 231 -21.26 10.49 4.39
CA PRO A 231 -22.07 11.71 4.43
C PRO A 231 -23.03 11.81 5.62
N ASN A 232 -23.11 10.81 6.53
CA ASN A 232 -24.05 10.90 7.64
C ASN A 232 -23.57 10.18 8.92
N LYS A 233 -23.48 10.93 10.03
CA LYS A 233 -23.11 10.43 11.37
C LYS A 233 -24.11 9.39 11.93
N GLN A 234 -25.31 9.29 11.36
CA GLN A 234 -26.29 8.27 11.74
C GLN A 234 -25.90 6.85 11.31
N GLN A 235 -25.32 6.66 10.13
CA GLN A 235 -24.91 5.33 9.66
C GLN A 235 -23.77 4.72 10.51
N LEU A 236 -22.91 5.56 11.09
CA LEU A 236 -21.89 5.15 12.06
C LEU A 236 -22.49 4.57 13.36
N LYS A 237 -23.66 5.06 13.78
CA LYS A 237 -24.33 4.57 15.00
C LYS A 237 -25.02 3.23 14.76
N GLU A 238 -25.61 3.03 13.58
CA GLU A 238 -26.34 1.81 13.22
C GLU A 238 -25.40 0.62 13.01
N VAL A 239 -24.28 0.84 12.32
CA VAL A 239 -23.15 -0.10 12.18
C VAL A 239 -22.48 -0.44 13.52
N ARG A 240 -22.49 0.49 14.48
CA ARG A 240 -22.00 0.23 15.84
C ARG A 240 -23.00 -0.58 16.68
N ARG A 241 -24.31 -0.50 16.39
CA ARG A 241 -25.37 -1.11 17.20
C ARG A 241 -25.56 -2.60 16.93
N ASN A 242 -25.33 -3.05 15.70
CA ASN A 242 -25.54 -4.44 15.27
C ASN A 242 -24.25 -5.30 15.22
N ARG A 243 -23.22 -5.00 16.03
CA ARG A 243 -21.95 -5.74 16.01
C ARG A 243 -21.85 -6.80 17.13
N PRO A 244 -21.50 -8.06 16.83
CA PRO A 244 -21.09 -9.03 17.85
C PRO A 244 -19.81 -8.54 18.55
N ARG A 245 -19.77 -8.71 19.88
CA ARG A 245 -18.81 -8.04 20.78
C ARG A 245 -17.36 -8.56 20.71
N SER A 246 -17.05 -9.60 19.93
CA SER A 246 -15.80 -10.36 20.04
C SER A 246 -14.65 -9.93 19.14
N CYS A 247 -14.82 -9.02 18.17
CA CYS A 247 -13.73 -8.63 17.27
C CYS A 247 -13.58 -7.11 17.12
N ARG A 248 -12.56 -6.55 17.78
CA ARG A 248 -12.05 -5.19 17.54
C ARG A 248 -10.96 -5.25 16.46
N VAL A 249 -11.36 -5.39 15.20
CA VAL A 249 -10.51 -5.23 14.02
C VAL A 249 -11.23 -4.25 13.09
N PHE A 250 -10.59 -3.12 12.77
CA PHE A 250 -11.23 -1.97 12.11
C PHE A 250 -10.78 -1.85 10.65
N GLY A 251 -11.71 -2.07 9.71
CA GLY A 251 -11.52 -1.71 8.30
C GLY A 251 -12.54 -2.33 7.35
N TYR A 252 -13.25 -1.49 6.60
CA TYR A 252 -14.39 -1.86 5.77
C TYR A 252 -13.96 -2.50 4.44
N ALA A 253 -13.73 -3.81 4.49
CA ALA A 253 -14.07 -4.80 3.47
C ALA A 253 -14.54 -6.04 4.25
N GLU A 254 -15.83 -6.05 4.61
CA GLU A 254 -16.54 -7.06 5.42
C GLU A 254 -16.04 -7.40 6.83
N GLY A 255 -14.96 -6.80 7.36
CA GLY A 255 -14.34 -7.36 8.56
C GLY A 255 -13.78 -8.78 8.33
N LYS A 256 -13.76 -9.23 7.06
CA LYS A 256 -13.13 -10.47 6.59
C LYS A 256 -11.78 -10.21 5.91
N LEU A 257 -11.35 -8.96 5.75
CA LEU A 257 -9.94 -8.63 5.68
C LEU A 257 -9.52 -8.11 7.06
N ILE A 258 -8.53 -8.74 7.68
CA ILE A 258 -8.01 -8.28 8.96
C ILE A 258 -7.23 -6.99 8.70
N GLN A 259 -7.88 -5.87 8.94
CA GLN A 259 -7.27 -4.55 8.87
C GLN A 259 -7.06 -4.06 10.31
N LEU A 260 -5.79 -3.93 10.72
CA LEU A 260 -5.44 -3.36 12.01
C LEU A 260 -5.18 -1.86 11.86
N GLN A 261 -6.10 -1.07 12.40
CA GLN A 261 -5.94 0.37 12.56
C GLN A 261 -5.73 0.69 14.03
N PHE A 262 -4.53 1.16 14.39
CA PHE A 262 -4.27 1.79 15.67
C PHE A 262 -4.67 3.27 15.57
N SER A 263 -5.49 3.72 16.52
CA SER A 263 -5.97 5.11 16.67
C SER A 263 -4.90 5.95 17.32
#